data_AF-A0A661KI93-F1
#
_entry.id   AF-A0A661KI93-F1
#
_cell.length_a   1.000
_cell.length_b   1.000
_cell.length_c   1.000
_cell.angle_alpha   90.00
_cell.angle_beta   90.00
_cell.angle_gamma   90.00
#
_symmetry.space_group_name_H-M   'P 1'
#
loop_
_entity.id
_entity.type
_entity.pdbx_description
1 polymer ?
#
loop_
_entity_poly.entity_id
_entity_poly.type
_entity_poly.pdbx_seq_one_letter_code
_entity_poly.pdbx_strand_id
1 'polypeptide(L)'
;MIERALEKIAEQIIALDEASLSQLRRKYLERLFHFEPTKEWEKAVIIYFIINGVIAKNNLFNRHILERQKGEKKQTEQRVTKEKKRRLKLIK
;
A
#
# COMPACT_ATOMS: atom_id res chain seq x y z
N MET A 1 -16.12 -2.83 22.53
CA MET A 1 -17.06 -3.45 21.57
C MET A 1 -16.78 -3.02 20.14
N ILE A 2 -16.65 -1.72 19.85
CA ILE A 2 -16.36 -1.21 18.50
C ILE A 2 -14.96 -1.57 17.99
N GLU A 3 -13.95 -1.55 18.86
CA GLU A 3 -12.57 -1.89 18.52
C GLU A 3 -12.44 -3.30 17.92
N ARG A 4 -12.99 -4.32 18.60
CA ARG A 4 -13.04 -5.70 18.07
C ARG A 4 -13.80 -5.81 16.74
N ALA A 5 -14.80 -4.94 16.51
CA ALA A 5 -15.50 -4.92 15.22
C ALA A 5 -14.61 -4.31 14.13
N LEU A 6 -13.88 -3.24 14.45
CA LEU A 6 -12.91 -2.62 13.55
C LEU A 6 -11.75 -3.57 13.22
N GLU A 7 -11.25 -4.33 14.20
CA GLU A 7 -10.25 -5.38 14.00
C GLU A 7 -10.74 -6.43 13.00
N LYS A 8 -11.94 -6.97 13.20
CA LYS A 8 -12.54 -7.93 12.26
C LYS A 8 -12.71 -7.36 10.85
N ILE A 9 -13.14 -6.10 10.75
CA ILE A 9 -13.26 -5.40 9.46
C ILE A 9 -11.88 -5.28 8.81
N ALA A 10 -10.84 -4.92 9.57
CA ALA A 10 -9.48 -4.81 9.06
C ALA A 10 -8.95 -6.16 8.56
N GLU A 11 -9.14 -7.23 9.32
CA GLU A 11 -8.78 -8.61 8.92
C GLU A 11 -9.45 -9.01 7.61
N GLN A 12 -10.76 -8.75 7.48
CA GLN A 12 -11.52 -9.08 6.28
C GLN A 12 -11.05 -8.30 5.06
N ILE A 13 -10.77 -7.01 5.20
CA ILE A 13 -10.44 -6.15 4.05
C ILE A 13 -8.99 -6.34 3.61
N ILE A 14 -8.07 -6.63 4.52
CA ILE A 14 -6.66 -6.92 4.16
C ILE A 14 -6.55 -8.19 3.30
N ALA A 15 -7.48 -9.13 3.43
CA ALA A 15 -7.52 -10.35 2.62
C ALA A 15 -7.98 -10.14 1.16
N LEU A 16 -8.51 -8.95 0.82
CA LEU A 16 -8.97 -8.65 -0.53
C LEU A 16 -7.81 -8.23 -1.45
N ASP A 17 -7.88 -8.62 -2.72
CA ASP A 17 -6.95 -8.18 -3.74
C ASP A 17 -7.21 -6.74 -4.21
N GLU A 18 -6.19 -6.12 -4.81
CA GLU A 18 -6.24 -4.72 -5.23
C GLU A 18 -7.25 -4.45 -6.36
N ALA A 19 -7.52 -5.43 -7.22
CA ALA A 19 -8.50 -5.27 -8.30
C ALA A 19 -9.93 -5.24 -7.73
N SER A 20 -10.23 -6.14 -6.79
CA SER A 20 -11.50 -6.14 -6.04
C SER A 20 -11.71 -4.84 -5.27
N LEU A 21 -10.69 -4.36 -4.56
CA LEU A 21 -10.76 -3.07 -3.85
C LEU A 21 -10.97 -1.88 -4.80
N SER A 22 -10.31 -1.89 -5.95
CA SER A 22 -10.46 -0.84 -6.97
C SER A 22 -11.88 -0.80 -7.57
N GLN A 23 -12.50 -1.96 -7.79
CA GLN A 23 -13.87 -2.04 -8.27
C GLN A 23 -14.86 -1.51 -7.24
N LEU A 24 -14.74 -1.94 -5.96
CA LEU A 24 -15.60 -1.44 -4.89
C LEU A 24 -15.42 0.06 -4.67
N ARG A 25 -14.19 0.56 -4.71
CA ARG A 25 -13.90 2.00 -4.58
C ARG A 25 -14.67 2.83 -5.62
N ARG A 26 -14.68 2.41 -6.90
CA ARG A 26 -15.43 3.12 -7.96
C ARG A 26 -16.93 3.17 -7.65
N LYS A 27 -17.51 2.03 -7.27
CA LYS A 27 -18.93 1.93 -6.90
C LYS A 27 -19.30 2.88 -5.76
N TYR A 28 -18.50 2.94 -4.70
CA TYR A 28 -18.79 3.80 -3.55
C TYR A 28 -18.42 5.27 -3.80
N LEU A 29 -17.47 5.55 -4.69
CA LEU A 29 -17.17 6.90 -5.16
C LEU A 29 -18.35 7.52 -5.91
N GLU A 30 -18.97 6.76 -6.82
CA GLU A 30 -20.19 7.21 -7.51
C GLU A 30 -21.30 7.54 -6.50
N ARG A 31 -21.49 6.68 -5.49
CA ARG A 31 -22.50 6.92 -4.45
C ARG A 31 -22.16 8.12 -3.55
N LEU A 32 -20.89 8.40 -3.31
CA LEU A 32 -20.45 9.56 -2.53
C LEU A 32 -20.86 10.88 -3.20
N PHE A 33 -20.79 10.96 -4.54
CA PHE A 33 -21.17 12.17 -5.28
C PHE A 33 -22.69 12.42 -5.36
N HIS A 34 -23.51 11.40 -5.13
CA HIS A 34 -24.97 11.52 -5.13
C HIS A 34 -25.45 11.61 -3.68
N PHE A 35 -25.42 12.82 -3.10
CA PHE A 35 -25.83 13.03 -1.72
C PHE A 35 -27.30 12.66 -1.50
N GLU A 36 -27.53 11.83 -0.50
CA GLU A 36 -28.84 11.50 0.04
C GLU A 36 -28.75 11.54 1.58
N PRO A 37 -29.69 12.18 2.29
CA PRO A 37 -29.68 12.21 3.77
C PRO A 37 -30.19 10.87 4.34
N THR A 38 -29.54 9.77 3.97
CA THR A 38 -29.93 8.39 4.33
C THR A 38 -28.78 7.67 5.04
N LYS A 39 -29.13 6.71 5.90
CA LYS A 39 -28.14 5.84 6.55
C LYS A 39 -27.32 5.05 5.52
N GLU A 40 -27.91 4.76 4.37
CA GLU A 40 -27.30 4.02 3.27
C GLU A 40 -26.20 4.85 2.60
N TRP A 41 -26.42 6.15 2.45
CA TRP A 41 -25.39 7.07 1.97
C TRP A 41 -24.26 7.21 3.00
N GLU A 42 -24.56 7.38 4.29
CA GLU A 42 -23.54 7.43 5.34
C GLU A 42 -22.67 6.16 5.35
N LYS A 43 -23.30 4.97 5.25
CA LYS A 43 -22.58 3.69 5.11
C LYS A 43 -21.69 3.68 3.87
N ALA A 44 -22.18 4.15 2.73
CA ALA A 44 -21.41 4.19 1.48
C ALA A 44 -20.15 5.08 1.61
N VAL A 45 -20.28 6.22 2.28
CA VAL A 45 -19.15 7.13 2.57
C VAL A 45 -18.13 6.45 3.47
N ILE A 46 -18.57 5.82 4.57
CA ILE A 46 -17.68 5.10 5.48
C ILE A 46 -16.92 3.98 4.75
N ILE A 47 -17.63 3.18 3.94
CA ILE A 47 -17.02 2.08 3.17
C ILE A 47 -15.98 2.64 2.17
N TYR A 48 -16.29 3.74 1.48
CA TYR A 48 -15.36 4.39 0.57
C TYR A 48 -14.05 4.79 1.28
N PHE A 49 -14.14 5.40 2.47
CA PHE A 49 -12.95 5.81 3.22
C PHE A 49 -12.15 4.64 3.77
N ILE A 50 -12.80 3.55 4.19
CA ILE A 50 -12.10 2.34 4.61
C ILE A 50 -11.28 1.77 3.43
N ILE A 51 -11.89 1.63 2.24
CA ILE A 51 -11.20 1.13 1.04
C ILE A 51 -10.04 2.05 0.66
N ASN A 52 -10.24 3.37 0.68
CA ASN A 52 -9.17 4.34 0.41
C ASN A 52 -8.02 4.23 1.40
N GLY A 53 -8.32 4.01 2.69
CA GLY A 53 -7.29 3.78 3.71
C GLY A 53 -6.42 2.57 3.37
N VAL A 54 -7.03 1.47 2.90
CA VAL A 54 -6.29 0.27 2.49
C VAL A 54 -5.42 0.52 1.26
N ILE A 55 -5.94 1.19 0.23
CA ILE A 55 -5.18 1.56 -0.98
C ILE A 55 -4.01 2.48 -0.62
N ALA A 56 -4.24 3.50 0.22
CA ALA A 56 -3.19 4.41 0.67
C ALA A 56 -2.09 3.66 1.44
N LYS A 57 -2.47 2.75 2.34
CA LYS A 57 -1.54 1.88 3.07
C LYS A 57 -0.76 0.96 2.14
N ASN A 58 -1.40 0.37 1.13
CA ASN A 58 -0.72 -0.48 0.13
C ASN A 58 0.32 0.33 -0.67
N ASN A 59 -0.04 1.54 -1.12
CA ASN A 59 0.89 2.43 -1.82
C ASN A 59 2.07 2.84 -0.95
N LEU A 60 1.84 3.13 0.34
CA LEU A 60 2.89 3.43 1.30
C LEU A 60 3.82 2.22 1.52
N PHE A 61 3.26 1.03 1.69
CA PHE A 61 4.03 -0.21 1.84
C PHE A 61 4.91 -0.47 0.61
N ASN A 62 4.33 -0.40 -0.59
CA ASN A 62 5.05 -0.60 -1.86
C ASN A 62 6.22 0.39 -2.00
N ARG A 63 6.02 1.65 -1.61
CA ARG A 63 7.09 2.66 -1.61
C ARG A 63 8.26 2.25 -0.71
N HIS A 64 7.99 1.83 0.52
CA HIS A 64 9.03 1.38 1.44
C HIS A 64 9.78 0.14 0.95
N ILE A 65 9.09 -0.81 0.31
CA ILE A 65 9.75 -1.97 -0.30
C ILE A 65 10.67 -1.55 -1.44
N LEU A 66 10.23 -0.66 -2.33
CA LEU A 66 11.04 -0.15 -3.44
C LEU A 66 12.27 0.63 -2.96
N GLU A 67 12.14 1.41 -1.89
CA GLU A 67 13.26 2.14 -1.28
C GLU A 67 14.31 1.19 -0.70
N ARG A 68 13.88 0.12 0.00
CA ARG A 68 14.78 -0.91 0.51
C ARG A 68 15.55 -1.61 -0.61
N GLN A 69 14.86 -2.03 -1.67
CA GLN A 69 15.50 -2.67 -2.83
C GLN A 69 16.51 -1.75 -3.54
N LYS A 70 16.22 -0.45 -3.64
CA LYS A 70 17.17 0.54 -4.19
C LYS A 70 18.39 0.70 -3.29
N GLY A 71 18.22 0.67 -1.97
CA GLY A 71 19.31 0.70 -1.00
C GLY A 71 20.23 -0.52 -1.11
N GLU A 72 19.65 -1.71 -1.24
CA GLU A 72 20.37 -2.99 -1.39
C GLU A 72 21.16 -3.06 -2.71
N LYS A 73 20.55 -2.63 -3.84
CA LYS A 73 21.24 -2.54 -5.13
C LYS A 73 22.43 -1.58 -5.08
N LYS A 74 22.25 -0.38 -4.50
CA LYS A 74 23.34 0.60 -4.33
C LYS A 74 24.47 0.06 -3.45
N GLN A 75 24.17 -0.63 -2.36
CA GLN A 75 25.20 -1.25 -1.52
C GLN A 75 25.96 -2.37 -2.24
N THR A 76 25.26 -3.16 -3.05
CA THR A 76 25.86 -4.26 -3.84
C THR A 76 26.79 -3.72 -4.93
N GLU A 77 26.35 -2.70 -5.68
CA GLU A 77 27.17 -2.01 -6.69
C GLU A 77 28.42 -1.34 -6.08
N GLN A 78 28.28 -0.72 -4.91
CA GLN A 78 29.41 -0.13 -4.19
C GLN A 78 30.43 -1.18 -3.71
N ARG A 79 29.97 -2.34 -3.21
CA ARG A 79 30.85 -3.45 -2.80
C ARG A 79 31.62 -4.01 -4.00
N VAL A 80 30.94 -4.31 -5.10
CA VAL A 80 31.56 -4.82 -6.34
C VAL A 80 32.60 -3.82 -6.89
N THR A 81 32.28 -2.53 -6.88
CA THR A 81 33.20 -1.49 -7.37
C THR A 81 34.44 -1.35 -6.47
N LYS A 82 34.27 -1.43 -5.15
CA LYS A 82 35.37 -1.37 -4.17
C LYS A 82 36.27 -2.59 -4.26
N GLU A 83 35.69 -3.77 -4.49
CA GLU A 83 36.42 -5.03 -4.66
C GLU A 83 37.21 -5.07 -5.97
N LYS A 84 36.62 -4.60 -7.07
CA LYS A 84 37.31 -4.45 -8.37
C LYS A 84 38.51 -3.49 -8.26
N LYS A 85 38.34 -2.36 -7.57
CA LYS A 85 39.45 -1.43 -7.26
C LYS A 85 40.55 -2.07 -6.40
N ARG A 86 40.21 -2.97 -5.45
CA ARG A 86 41.20 -3.68 -4.64
C ARG A 86 41.98 -4.70 -5.48
N ARG A 87 41.31 -5.51 -6.31
CA ARG A 87 41.98 -6.48 -7.20
C ARG A 87 42.93 -5.81 -8.18
N LEU A 88 42.55 -4.66 -8.74
CA LEU A 88 43.42 -3.89 -9.65
C LEU A 88 44.69 -3.34 -8.97
N LYS A 89 44.69 -3.17 -7.64
CA LYS A 89 45.87 -2.72 -6.88
C LYS A 89 46.83 -3.85 -6.49
N LEU A 90 46.42 -5.11 -6.63
CA LEU A 90 47.23 -6.30 -6.30
C LEU A 90 48.01 -6.84 -7.51
N ILE A 91 47.81 -6.27 -8.70
CA ILE A 91 48.42 -6.71 -9.98
C ILE A 91 49.54 -5.73 -10.43
N LYS A 92 49.90 -4.75 -9.59
CA LYS A 92 51.04 -3.85 -9.77
C LYS A 92 51.98 -4.01 -8.59
#